data_AF-A0A387HQY8-F1
#
_entry.id   AF-A0A387HQY8-F1
#
_cell.length_a   1.000
_cell.length_b   1.000
_cell.length_c   1.000
_cell.angle_alpha   90.00
_cell.angle_beta   90.00
_cell.angle_gamma   90.00
#
_symmetry.space_group_name_H-M   'P 1'
#
loop_
_entity.id
_entity.type
_entity.pdbx_description
1 polymer ?
#
loop_
_entity_poly.entity_id
_entity_poly.type
_entity_poly.pdbx_seq_one_letter_code
_entity_poly.pdbx_strand_id
1 'polypeptide(L)'
;MDAAAAAATGAVVIVEPGTPDGYARIIEARDRLIAAGLHIAAPCPHSAACPIEPGTDWCHFSARVSRSSLHRQVKGGSLAYEDEKFSYLAATRFPPEPAAARVIRRPQIRKGQVLLELCTAQEQLRRETVSKRHGTLYRAARDAEWGDSWPPHPAEPAS
;
A
#
# COMPACT_ATOMS: atom_id res chain seq x y z
N MET A 1 -17.56 11.82 -3.98
CA MET A 1 -17.20 10.41 -3.70
C MET A 1 -18.41 9.48 -3.86
N ASP A 2 -19.53 9.77 -3.19
CA ASP A 2 -20.77 8.96 -3.28
C ASP A 2 -21.27 8.77 -4.72
N ALA A 3 -21.22 9.81 -5.55
CA ALA A 3 -21.56 9.72 -6.97
C ALA A 3 -20.65 8.77 -7.77
N ALA A 4 -19.35 8.73 -7.46
CA ALA A 4 -18.41 7.81 -8.10
C ALA A 4 -18.64 6.36 -7.66
N ALA A 5 -18.97 6.14 -6.38
CA ALA A 5 -19.35 4.82 -5.86
C ALA A 5 -20.66 4.31 -6.47
N ALA A 6 -21.65 5.19 -6.64
CA ALA A 6 -22.93 4.87 -7.28
C ALA A 6 -22.78 4.54 -8.77
N ALA A 7 -21.91 5.26 -9.49
CA ALA A 7 -21.69 5.08 -10.92
C ALA A 7 -20.73 3.93 -11.28
N ALA A 8 -19.82 3.53 -10.38
CA ALA A 8 -18.86 2.48 -10.67
C ALA A 8 -19.54 1.12 -10.82
N THR A 9 -19.49 0.55 -12.02
CA THR A 9 -20.02 -0.79 -12.31
C THR A 9 -19.08 -1.93 -11.91
N GLY A 10 -17.81 -1.62 -11.57
CA GLY A 10 -16.79 -2.62 -11.20
C GLY A 10 -15.96 -2.22 -9.99
N ALA A 11 -15.15 -1.16 -10.12
CA ALA A 11 -14.19 -0.75 -9.11
C ALA A 11 -14.14 0.78 -8.93
N VAL A 12 -13.78 1.23 -7.73
CA VAL A 12 -13.44 2.61 -7.39
C VAL A 12 -12.00 2.62 -6.91
N VAL A 13 -11.18 3.50 -7.48
CA VAL A 13 -9.81 3.75 -7.02
C VAL A 13 -9.70 5.21 -6.61
N ILE A 14 -9.16 5.44 -5.41
CA ILE A 14 -8.92 6.77 -4.84
C ILE A 14 -7.43 6.86 -4.55
N VAL A 15 -6.81 7.96 -4.96
CA VAL A 15 -5.40 8.25 -4.70
C VAL A 15 -5.30 9.66 -4.13
N GLU A 16 -4.58 9.81 -3.05
CA GLU A 16 -4.33 11.05 -2.32
C GLU A 16 -2.82 11.24 -2.13
N PRO A 17 -2.33 12.47 -1.93
CA PRO A 17 -0.96 12.70 -1.49
C PRO A 17 -0.65 11.90 -0.22
N GLY A 18 0.57 11.36 -0.12
CA GLY A 18 1.00 10.49 0.98
C GLY A 18 1.32 11.26 2.26
N THR A 19 0.39 12.10 2.70
CA THR A 19 0.43 12.96 3.89
C THR A 19 -0.58 12.47 4.93
N PRO A 20 -0.48 12.91 6.19
CA PRO A 20 -1.48 12.61 7.21
C PRO A 20 -2.92 12.97 6.79
N ASP A 21 -3.11 14.15 6.18
CA ASP A 21 -4.43 14.58 5.69
C ASP A 21 -4.95 13.74 4.52
N GLY A 22 -4.06 13.36 3.59
CA GLY A 22 -4.41 12.49 2.47
C GLY A 22 -4.83 11.10 2.95
N TYR A 23 -4.11 10.56 3.94
CA TYR A 23 -4.49 9.32 4.62
C TYR A 23 -5.84 9.43 5.35
N ALA A 24 -6.09 10.53 6.07
CA ALA A 24 -7.37 10.73 6.76
C ALA A 24 -8.54 10.72 5.76
N ARG A 25 -8.39 11.37 4.60
CA ARG A 25 -9.37 11.31 3.50
C ARG A 25 -9.55 9.89 2.95
N ILE A 26 -8.46 9.13 2.83
CA ILE A 26 -8.53 7.72 2.41
C ILE A 26 -9.29 6.86 3.43
N ILE A 27 -9.12 7.08 4.73
CA ILE A 27 -9.85 6.35 5.77
C ILE A 27 -11.34 6.72 5.77
N GLU A 28 -11.69 8.01 5.70
CA GLU A 28 -13.08 8.43 5.56
C GLU A 28 -13.73 7.80 4.32
N ALA A 29 -13.01 7.84 3.20
CA ALA A 29 -13.46 7.24 1.96
C ALA A 29 -13.67 5.73 2.09
N ARG A 30 -12.76 5.04 2.76
CA ARG A 30 -12.85 3.60 3.01
C ARG A 30 -14.13 3.25 3.76
N ASP A 31 -14.43 3.98 4.83
CA ASP A 31 -15.62 3.71 5.64
C ASP A 31 -16.91 3.95 4.86
N ARG A 32 -16.95 5.00 4.02
CA ARG A 32 -18.10 5.28 3.14
C ARG A 32 -18.31 4.20 2.08
N LEU A 33 -17.25 3.67 1.47
CA LEU A 33 -17.37 2.61 0.46
C LEU A 33 -17.84 1.29 1.09
N ILE A 34 -17.32 0.95 2.28
CA ILE A 34 -17.78 -0.24 3.02
C ILE A 34 -19.25 -0.08 3.40
N ALA A 35 -19.66 1.08 3.91
CA ALA A 35 -21.06 1.36 4.23
C ALA A 35 -21.98 1.30 3.00
N ALA A 36 -21.46 1.62 1.81
CA ALA A 36 -22.14 1.49 0.53
C ALA A 36 -22.15 0.05 -0.03
N GLY A 37 -21.59 -0.93 0.70
CA GLY A 37 -21.58 -2.34 0.33
C GLY A 37 -20.46 -2.76 -0.62
N LEU A 38 -19.44 -1.93 -0.82
CA LEU A 38 -18.24 -2.32 -1.58
C LEU A 38 -17.27 -3.09 -0.69
N HIS A 39 -16.50 -3.96 -1.32
CA HIS A 39 -15.41 -4.69 -0.70
C HIS A 39 -14.08 -3.97 -0.92
N ILE A 40 -13.22 -3.92 0.09
CA ILE A 40 -11.87 -3.35 -0.07
C ILE A 40 -10.96 -4.39 -0.74
N ALA A 41 -10.40 -4.03 -1.90
CA ALA A 41 -9.50 -4.87 -2.67
C ALA A 41 -8.01 -4.57 -2.36
N ALA A 42 -7.67 -3.30 -2.13
CA ALA A 42 -6.30 -2.87 -1.79
C ALA A 42 -6.31 -1.44 -1.19
N PRO A 43 -5.23 -0.98 -0.54
CA PRO A 43 -4.09 -1.75 -0.05
C PRO A 43 -4.44 -2.60 1.18
N CYS A 44 -5.49 -2.23 1.91
CA CYS A 44 -5.89 -2.88 3.15
C CYS A 44 -6.23 -4.35 2.91
N PRO A 45 -5.66 -5.28 3.68
CA PRO A 45 -5.95 -6.71 3.56
C PRO A 45 -7.23 -7.14 4.31
N HIS A 46 -7.94 -6.19 4.93
CA HIS A 46 -9.15 -6.40 5.70
C HIS A 46 -10.13 -5.23 5.49
N SER A 47 -11.40 -5.44 5.85
CA SER A 47 -12.45 -4.42 5.82
C SER A 47 -12.85 -3.88 7.21
N ALA A 48 -12.28 -4.39 8.31
CA ALA A 48 -12.48 -3.83 9.66
C ALA A 48 -11.82 -2.45 9.84
N ALA A 49 -12.00 -1.80 10.99
CA ALA A 49 -11.35 -0.52 11.27
C ALA A 49 -9.83 -0.57 11.04
N CYS A 50 -9.24 0.52 10.53
CA CYS A 50 -7.79 0.57 10.30
C CYS A 50 -7.04 0.46 11.65
N PRO A 51 -6.04 -0.42 11.78
CA PRO A 51 -5.31 -0.60 13.04
C PRO A 51 -4.29 0.51 13.35
N ILE A 52 -4.09 1.46 12.44
CA ILE A 52 -3.27 2.66 12.72
C ILE A 52 -4.11 3.62 13.56
N GLU A 53 -3.64 3.93 14.76
CA GLU A 53 -4.29 4.88 15.65
C GLU A 53 -4.26 6.30 15.02
N PRO A 54 -5.41 6.97 14.86
CA PRO A 54 -5.47 8.30 14.29
C PRO A 54 -4.53 9.30 14.97
N GLY A 55 -3.76 10.04 14.17
CA GLY A 55 -2.81 11.04 14.67
C GLY A 55 -1.43 10.49 15.10
N THR A 56 -1.27 9.17 15.22
CA THR A 56 0.04 8.57 15.56
C THR A 56 0.90 8.27 14.35
N ASP A 57 0.27 7.88 13.23
CA ASP A 57 0.94 7.52 11.99
C ASP A 57 -0.06 7.57 10.80
N TRP A 58 0.42 7.34 9.57
CA TRP A 58 -0.40 7.26 8.36
C TRP A 58 0.07 6.19 7.39
N CYS A 59 -0.88 5.50 6.74
CA CYS A 59 -0.57 4.53 5.69
C CYS A 59 -0.34 5.27 4.36
N HIS A 60 0.84 5.12 3.79
CA HIS A 60 1.22 5.68 2.49
C HIS A 60 2.21 4.73 1.81
N PHE A 61 2.50 5.00 0.54
CA PHE A 61 3.40 4.28 -0.35
C PHE A 61 4.22 5.30 -1.15
N SER A 62 5.12 4.82 -2.01
CA SER A 62 6.00 5.67 -2.80
C SER A 62 6.07 5.14 -4.24
N ALA A 63 5.84 6.02 -5.20
CA ALA A 63 5.99 5.72 -6.62
C ALA A 63 7.09 6.61 -7.20
N ARG A 64 7.93 6.04 -8.06
CA ARG A 64 8.94 6.81 -8.77
C ARG A 64 8.31 7.48 -9.99
N VAL A 65 8.20 8.80 -9.96
CA VAL A 65 7.66 9.61 -11.06
C VAL A 65 8.77 10.35 -11.79
N SER A 66 8.69 10.42 -13.11
CA SER A 66 9.65 11.19 -13.91
C SER A 66 9.42 12.69 -13.72
N ARG A 67 10.49 13.48 -13.54
CA ARG A 67 10.37 14.94 -13.51
C ARG A 67 10.14 15.48 -14.93
N SER A 68 9.03 16.20 -15.13
CA SER A 68 8.77 16.90 -16.40
C SER A 68 9.86 17.96 -16.69
N SER A 69 10.09 18.27 -17.97
CA SER A 69 11.07 19.26 -18.43
C SER A 69 10.88 20.64 -17.79
N LEU A 70 9.63 21.04 -17.54
CA LEU A 70 9.28 22.33 -16.91
C LEU A 70 9.67 22.37 -15.42
N HIS A 71 9.60 21.23 -14.71
CA HIS A 71 10.02 21.12 -13.31
C HIS A 71 11.55 21.22 -13.14
N ARG A 72 12.32 20.72 -14.12
CA ARG A 72 13.80 20.84 -14.14
C ARG A 72 14.27 22.29 -14.30
N GLN A 73 13.52 23.09 -15.07
CA GLN A 73 13.87 24.49 -15.36
C GLN A 73 13.66 25.44 -14.17
N VAL A 74 12.79 25.10 -13.21
CA VAL A 74 12.39 25.99 -12.11
C VAL A 74 13.04 25.64 -10.76
N LYS A 75 13.39 24.38 -10.50
CA LYS A 75 13.69 23.90 -9.13
C LYS A 75 15.12 23.41 -8.87
N GLY A 76 16.06 23.46 -9.82
CA GLY A 76 17.48 23.20 -9.56
C GLY A 76 17.82 21.82 -8.98
N GLY A 77 16.96 20.81 -9.17
CA GLY A 77 17.20 19.43 -8.72
C GLY A 77 17.90 18.59 -9.79
N SER A 78 18.94 17.86 -9.40
CA SER A 78 19.85 17.13 -10.31
C SER A 78 19.39 15.73 -10.76
N LEU A 79 18.31 15.18 -10.19
CA LEU A 79 17.80 13.84 -10.52
C LEU A 79 16.59 13.89 -11.47
N ALA A 80 16.53 12.96 -12.43
CA ALA A 80 15.49 12.85 -13.46
C ALA A 80 14.15 12.27 -12.97
N TYR A 81 14.08 11.84 -11.70
CA TYR A 81 12.91 11.27 -11.07
C TYR A 81 12.76 11.79 -9.63
N GLU A 82 11.56 11.67 -9.10
CA GLU A 82 11.20 11.96 -7.72
C GLU A 82 10.37 10.81 -7.16
N ASP A 83 10.60 10.47 -5.89
CA ASP A 83 9.80 9.47 -5.19
C ASP A 83 8.59 10.19 -4.58
N GLU A 84 7.47 10.21 -5.30
CA GLU A 84 6.24 10.83 -4.84
C GLU A 84 5.54 9.89 -3.85
N LYS A 85 5.19 10.42 -2.68
CA LYS A 85 4.45 9.67 -1.67
C LYS A 85 2.95 9.79 -1.95
N PHE A 86 2.24 8.68 -1.84
CA PHE A 86 0.79 8.65 -2.04
C PHE A 86 0.11 7.69 -1.06
N SER A 87 -1.15 7.95 -0.77
CA SER A 87 -2.06 7.01 -0.11
C SER A 87 -3.11 6.61 -1.14
N TYR A 88 -3.54 5.36 -1.14
CA TYR A 88 -4.55 4.91 -2.09
C TYR A 88 -5.53 3.93 -1.45
N LEU A 89 -6.65 3.74 -2.15
CA LEU A 89 -7.68 2.77 -1.83
C LEU A 89 -8.27 2.25 -3.14
N ALA A 90 -8.45 0.94 -3.24
CA ALA A 90 -9.19 0.29 -4.28
C ALA A 90 -10.33 -0.52 -3.66
N ALA A 91 -11.56 -0.29 -4.12
CA ALA A 91 -12.74 -1.02 -3.68
C ALA A 91 -13.53 -1.56 -4.87
N THR A 92 -14.22 -2.69 -4.70
CA THR A 92 -14.90 -3.43 -5.77
C THR A 92 -16.32 -3.80 -5.35
N ARG A 93 -17.21 -3.96 -6.33
CA ARG A 93 -18.57 -4.50 -6.09
C ARG A 93 -18.61 -6.02 -6.02
N PHE A 94 -17.56 -6.69 -6.48
CA PHE A 94 -17.38 -8.14 -6.38
C PHE A 94 -16.42 -8.48 -5.24
N PRO A 95 -16.51 -9.70 -4.66
CA PRO A 95 -15.58 -10.16 -3.64
C PRO A 95 -14.14 -10.19 -4.18
N PRO A 96 -13.20 -9.44 -3.58
CA PRO A 96 -11.79 -9.51 -3.95
C PRO A 96 -11.10 -10.66 -3.20
N GLU A 97 -9.86 -10.94 -3.58
CA GLU A 97 -8.90 -11.71 -2.79
C GLU A 97 -7.79 -10.77 -2.27
N PRO A 98 -7.98 -10.12 -1.11
CA PRO A 98 -6.96 -9.25 -0.56
C PRO A 98 -5.71 -10.06 -0.18
N ALA A 99 -4.56 -9.40 -0.19
CA ALA A 99 -3.32 -10.00 0.28
C ALA A 99 -3.44 -10.46 1.75
N ALA A 100 -2.78 -11.56 2.13
CA ALA A 100 -2.75 -12.02 3.52
C ALA A 100 -2.15 -10.96 4.47
N ALA A 101 -1.14 -10.24 3.99
CA ALA A 101 -0.63 -9.02 4.58
C ALA A 101 -0.11 -8.08 3.49
N ARG A 102 0.00 -6.80 3.82
CA ARG A 102 0.53 -5.75 2.95
C ARG A 102 1.77 -5.15 3.59
N VAL A 103 2.87 -5.02 2.85
CA VAL A 103 4.07 -4.29 3.28
C VAL A 103 3.73 -2.80 3.32
N ILE A 104 3.66 -2.21 4.51
CA ILE A 104 3.19 -0.83 4.70
C ILE A 104 4.31 0.18 4.95
N ARG A 105 5.57 -0.27 4.99
CA ARG A 105 6.77 0.59 5.07
C ARG A 105 7.87 0.01 4.18
N ARG A 106 8.83 0.84 3.78
CA ARG A 106 10.02 0.36 3.05
C ARG A 106 10.71 -0.74 3.88
N PRO A 107 10.92 -1.95 3.33
CA PRO A 107 11.65 -3.01 4.01
C PRO A 107 13.01 -2.55 4.52
N GLN A 108 13.33 -2.86 5.77
CA GLN A 108 14.58 -2.45 6.40
C GLN A 108 15.61 -3.56 6.27
N ILE A 109 16.48 -3.44 5.26
CA ILE A 109 17.53 -4.42 4.99
C ILE A 109 18.70 -4.20 5.97
N ARG A 110 19.07 -5.24 6.71
CA ARG A 110 20.21 -5.27 7.64
C ARG A 110 21.13 -6.44 7.28
N LYS A 111 22.29 -6.53 7.94
CA LYS A 111 23.23 -7.64 7.73
C LYS A 111 22.56 -8.97 8.10
N GLY A 112 22.21 -9.76 7.09
CA GLY A 112 21.66 -11.10 7.26
C GLY A 112 20.16 -11.17 7.61
N GLN A 113 19.45 -10.05 7.63
CA GLN A 113 18.01 -10.02 7.91
C GLN A 113 17.31 -8.84 7.23
N VAL A 114 16.01 -8.96 7.00
CA VAL A 114 15.11 -7.90 6.56
C VAL A 114 14.01 -7.77 7.61
N LEU A 115 13.72 -6.55 8.03
CA LEU A 115 12.58 -6.26 8.90
C LEU A 115 11.46 -5.66 8.05
N LEU A 116 10.29 -6.28 8.11
CA LEU A 116 9.07 -5.87 7.44
C LEU A 116 8.09 -5.30 8.46
N GLU A 117 7.38 -4.23 8.08
CA GLU A 117 6.20 -3.75 8.79
C GLU A 117 4.99 -4.00 7.92
N LEU A 118 4.02 -4.72 8.49
CA LEU A 118 2.92 -5.33 7.77
C LEU A 118 1.59 -4.88 8.38
N CYS A 119 0.60 -4.59 7.54
CA CYS A 119 -0.80 -4.66 7.94
C CYS A 119 -1.32 -6.05 7.54
N THR A 120 -2.00 -6.77 8.43
CA THR A 120 -2.43 -8.15 8.17
C THR A 120 -3.95 -8.28 8.07
N ALA A 121 -4.43 -9.33 7.40
CA ALA A 121 -5.86 -9.63 7.32
C ALA A 121 -6.53 -9.85 8.69
N GLN A 122 -5.73 -10.10 9.75
CA GLN A 122 -6.17 -10.18 11.15
C GLN A 122 -6.25 -8.80 11.83
N GLU A 123 -6.38 -7.73 11.04
CA GLU A 123 -6.72 -6.39 11.54
C GLU A 123 -5.65 -5.81 12.48
N GLN A 124 -4.38 -6.15 12.25
CA GLN A 124 -3.28 -5.74 13.11
C GLN A 124 -2.05 -5.30 12.32
N LEU A 125 -1.26 -4.43 12.95
CA LEU A 125 0.09 -4.11 12.52
C LEU A 125 1.06 -5.14 13.09
N ARG A 126 1.91 -5.72 12.25
CA ARG A 126 2.90 -6.72 12.65
C ARG A 126 4.28 -6.35 12.12
N ARG A 127 5.29 -6.55 12.96
CA ARG A 127 6.70 -6.53 12.54
C ARG A 127 7.19 -7.96 12.33
N GLU A 128 7.87 -8.21 11.22
CA GLU A 128 8.39 -9.53 10.89
C GLU A 128 9.87 -9.44 10.52
N THR A 129 10.70 -10.29 11.13
CA THR A 129 12.12 -10.38 10.84
C THR A 129 12.41 -11.63 10.01
N VAL A 130 12.76 -11.43 8.75
CA VAL A 130 13.14 -12.49 7.82
C VAL A 130 14.67 -12.57 7.75
N SER A 131 15.27 -13.65 8.23
CA SER A 131 16.73 -13.83 8.25
C SER A 131 17.22 -14.78 7.16
N LYS A 132 18.53 -14.75 6.86
CA LYS A 132 19.18 -15.63 5.87
C LYS A 132 18.83 -17.12 6.01
N ARG A 133 18.56 -17.61 7.22
CA ARG A 133 18.19 -19.02 7.46
C ARG A 133 16.87 -19.40 6.80
N HIS A 134 16.00 -18.43 6.48
CA HIS A 134 14.72 -18.65 5.82
C HIS A 134 14.85 -18.81 4.29
N GLY A 135 16.07 -18.87 3.74
CA GLY A 135 16.30 -19.29 2.35
C GLY A 135 15.62 -18.41 1.31
N THR A 136 14.70 -18.98 0.52
CA THR A 136 13.96 -18.28 -0.53
C THR A 136 13.10 -17.13 0.01
N LEU A 137 12.53 -17.28 1.21
CA LEU A 137 11.76 -16.20 1.85
C LEU A 137 12.64 -15.00 2.17
N TYR A 138 13.91 -15.22 2.52
CA TYR A 138 14.87 -14.12 2.70
C TYR A 138 15.18 -13.37 1.40
N ARG A 139 15.28 -14.08 0.27
CA ARG A 139 15.44 -13.46 -1.05
C ARG A 139 14.21 -12.62 -1.38
N ALA A 140 13.02 -13.21 -1.25
CA ALA A 140 11.78 -12.48 -1.46
C ALA A 140 11.62 -11.26 -0.53
N ALA A 141 12.01 -11.35 0.74
CA ALA A 141 11.96 -10.21 1.65
C ALA A 141 12.93 -9.09 1.25
N ARG A 142 14.09 -9.42 0.65
CA ARG A 142 15.03 -8.42 0.13
C ARG A 142 14.53 -7.72 -1.12
N ASP A 143 13.76 -8.44 -1.92
CA ASP A 143 13.22 -7.97 -3.20
C ASP A 143 11.83 -7.33 -3.03
N ALA A 144 11.20 -7.50 -1.86
CA ALA A 144 9.91 -6.90 -1.53
C ALA A 144 9.98 -5.37 -1.56
N GLU A 145 8.93 -4.78 -2.10
CA GLU A 145 8.73 -3.35 -2.17
C GLU A 145 7.62 -2.88 -1.23
N TRP A 146 7.57 -1.56 -1.06
CA TRP A 146 6.54 -0.91 -0.28
C TRP A 146 5.19 -1.00 -1.01
N GLY A 147 4.25 -1.76 -0.46
CA GLY A 147 2.96 -2.04 -1.11
C GLY A 147 2.82 -3.49 -1.58
N ASP A 148 3.85 -4.31 -1.47
CA ASP A 148 3.75 -5.72 -1.86
C ASP A 148 2.87 -6.54 -0.92
N SER A 149 2.26 -7.58 -1.47
CA SER A 149 1.62 -8.64 -0.69
C SER A 149 2.67 -9.47 0.05
N TRP A 150 2.37 -9.88 1.28
CA TRP A 150 3.24 -10.73 2.10
C TRP A 150 2.46 -11.86 2.79
N PRO A 151 3.00 -13.09 2.89
CA PRO A 151 4.17 -13.57 2.14
C PRO A 151 3.93 -13.49 0.63
N PRO A 152 4.99 -13.52 -0.20
CA PRO A 152 4.81 -13.61 -1.65
C PRO A 152 3.99 -14.87 -1.96
N HIS A 153 3.00 -14.75 -2.84
CA HIS A 153 2.37 -15.93 -3.40
C HIS A 153 3.46 -16.77 -4.10
N PRO A 154 3.41 -18.11 -4.02
CA PRO A 154 4.30 -18.93 -4.83
C PRO A 154 4.13 -18.48 -6.28
N ALA A 155 5.21 -18.01 -6.89
CA ALA A 155 5.16 -17.50 -8.25
C ALA A 155 4.50 -18.56 -9.14
N GLU A 156 3.42 -18.20 -9.83
CA GLU A 156 3.01 -18.98 -11.00
C GLU A 156 4.21 -18.97 -11.95
N PRO A 157 4.63 -20.14 -12.48
CA PRO A 157 5.73 -20.17 -13.42
C PRO A 157 5.40 -19.24 -14.59
N ALA A 158 6.35 -18.35 -14.92
CA ALA A 158 6.24 -17.49 -16.08
C ALA A 158 5.91 -18.36 -17.30
N SER A 159 4.76 -18.07 -17.92
CA SER A 159 4.32 -18.71 -19.17
C SER A 159 5.23 -18.31 -20.33
#